data_AF-A0A381SHT9-F1
#
_entry.id   AF-A0A381SHT9-F1
#
_cell.length_a   1.000
_cell.length_b   1.000
_cell.length_c   1.000
_cell.angle_alpha   90.00
_cell.angle_beta   90.00
_cell.angle_gamma   90.00
#
_symmetry.space_group_name_H-M   'P 1'
#
loop_
_entity.id
_entity.type
_entity.pdbx_description
1 polymer ?
#
loop_
_entity_poly.entity_id
_entity_poly.type
_entity_poly.pdbx_seq_one_letter_code
_entity_poly.pdbx_strand_id
1 'polypeptide(L)'
;MVENLLDNTQEIISVSEINRRAKSILEENFPFVWIQGEVSNFFSAASGHWYFSLKDESSEIRCAMFANKSHRITFEPKDGDHLVLNGTLSIFEGRGQYQIIVEHIELAGEGALLKAFEELKKKLLTEGLFDDSLKKKLPSYPRSIAVVTSPDGAVIQDIINVLSRRSPFFNLTVVPTLVQGEKAAPLICEALNKASDLEHIDLIILARGGGSIEDLWAFNNEEVARAIVNCPIPLVSAVGHETDFTISDFVADIRAPTPSIAAEIISQPYSELKETLEGYQSYLLKSVESQFDSQRTRITNLIKRIRHPGDKLREIGQKVDYLETALIQEMHQKVSFKKNQLNLTQLSLQQNSPQNKVKEAKVYLQNASKDLLKAFQLKIERKRKLLGELVAIIEAVSPLSVLARGYSIISTEPEGKILSSSDQVKIGQTISAVLNKGRIKAEVKSKDKDEN
;
A
#
# COMPACT_ATOMS: atom_id res chain seq x y z
N MET A 1 88.05 11.64 -0.51
CA MET A 1 89.29 12.02 -1.23
C MET A 1 89.15 13.49 -1.56
N VAL A 2 89.83 14.35 -0.79
CA VAL A 2 90.00 15.78 -1.12
C VAL A 2 91.32 15.85 -1.89
N GLU A 3 91.27 15.48 -3.16
CA GLU A 3 92.42 15.62 -4.06
C GLU A 3 92.21 16.88 -4.92
N ASN A 4 93.21 17.76 -4.84
CA ASN A 4 93.53 18.87 -5.75
C ASN A 4 92.62 20.11 -5.72
N LEU A 5 92.87 20.98 -4.74
CA LEU A 5 92.58 22.43 -4.83
C LEU A 5 93.82 23.31 -4.59
N LEU A 6 95.01 22.72 -4.48
CA LEU A 6 96.28 23.42 -4.25
C LEU A 6 97.32 23.17 -5.35
N ASP A 7 96.90 22.76 -6.55
CA ASP A 7 97.75 22.97 -7.72
C ASP A 7 97.57 24.43 -8.14
N ASN A 8 98.63 25.22 -7.93
CA ASN A 8 98.69 26.64 -8.19
C ASN A 8 98.67 26.90 -9.72
N THR A 9 97.50 26.72 -10.34
CA THR A 9 97.25 27.10 -11.71
C THR A 9 97.05 28.61 -11.77
N GLN A 10 97.81 29.32 -12.61
CA GLN A 10 97.56 30.72 -12.97
C GLN A 10 96.30 30.85 -13.85
N GLU A 11 95.27 30.05 -13.58
CA GLU A 11 94.01 30.08 -14.29
C GLU A 11 93.15 31.22 -13.72
N ILE A 12 93.03 32.30 -14.48
CA ILE A 12 92.23 33.46 -14.09
C ILE A 12 90.75 33.12 -14.23
N ILE A 13 90.15 32.63 -13.15
CA ILE A 13 88.72 32.36 -13.07
C ILE A 13 87.95 33.62 -12.66
N SER A 14 86.75 33.77 -13.21
CA SER A 14 85.87 34.89 -12.84
C SER A 14 85.30 34.72 -11.43
N VAL A 15 84.94 35.84 -10.78
CA VAL A 15 84.31 35.83 -9.44
C VAL A 15 83.02 34.99 -9.44
N SER A 16 82.23 35.05 -10.51
CA SER A 16 81.02 34.23 -10.66
C SER A 16 81.34 32.74 -10.74
N GLU A 17 82.46 32.38 -11.38
CA GLU A 17 82.87 31.00 -11.53
C GLU A 17 83.40 30.38 -10.23
N ILE A 18 84.09 31.16 -9.40
CA ILE A 18 84.53 30.71 -8.07
C ILE A 18 83.33 30.43 -7.16
N ASN A 19 82.33 31.31 -7.16
CA ASN A 19 81.11 31.14 -6.36
C ASN A 19 80.31 29.92 -6.82
N ARG A 20 80.21 29.70 -8.14
CA ARG A 20 79.53 28.51 -8.69
C ARG A 20 80.25 27.22 -8.29
N ARG A 21 81.58 27.17 -8.38
CA ARG A 21 82.37 25.98 -7.95
C ARG A 21 82.22 25.74 -6.45
N ALA A 22 82.33 26.78 -5.62
CA ALA A 22 82.16 26.67 -4.18
C ALA A 22 80.75 26.20 -3.79
N LYS A 23 79.71 26.72 -4.46
CA LYS A 23 78.33 26.27 -4.27
C LYS A 23 78.17 24.78 -4.57
N SER A 24 78.65 24.30 -5.72
CA SER A 24 78.56 22.88 -6.08
C SER A 24 79.25 21.97 -5.06
N ILE A 25 80.44 22.36 -4.59
CA ILE A 25 81.16 21.59 -3.56
C ILE A 25 80.36 21.54 -2.24
N LEU A 26 79.78 22.65 -1.81
CA LEU A 26 79.00 22.71 -0.57
C LEU A 26 77.70 21.90 -0.66
N GLU A 27 76.98 22.01 -1.78
CA GLU A 27 75.74 21.27 -2.02
C GLU A 27 76.00 19.75 -2.14
N GLU A 28 77.13 19.34 -2.72
CA GLU A 28 77.53 17.92 -2.82
C GLU A 28 77.96 17.33 -1.46
N ASN A 29 78.69 18.09 -0.65
CA ASN A 29 79.22 17.59 0.64
C ASN A 29 78.22 17.73 1.79
N PHE A 30 77.27 18.67 1.70
CA PHE A 30 76.28 18.95 2.76
C PHE A 30 74.84 19.03 2.20
N PRO A 31 74.32 17.95 1.60
CA PRO A 31 73.00 17.94 0.98
C PRO A 31 71.83 18.01 1.98
N PHE A 32 71.99 17.40 3.16
CA PHE A 32 70.97 17.36 4.22
C PHE A 32 71.64 17.52 5.59
N VAL A 33 71.57 18.72 6.14
CA VAL A 33 72.13 19.03 7.46
C VAL A 33 71.03 19.47 8.42
N TRP A 34 71.08 18.90 9.61
CA TRP A 34 70.27 19.31 10.74
C TRP A 34 71.08 20.25 11.62
N ILE A 35 70.56 21.46 11.84
CA ILE A 35 71.18 22.42 12.73
C ILE A 35 70.15 23.00 13.69
N GLN A 36 70.62 23.37 14.88
CA GLN A 36 69.82 23.96 15.94
C GLN A 36 70.42 25.31 16.32
N GLY A 37 69.56 26.28 16.58
CA GLY A 37 69.98 27.57 17.11
C GLY A 37 68.80 28.50 17.38
N GLU A 38 69.12 29.70 17.83
CA GLU A 38 68.14 30.74 18.09
C GLU A 38 67.88 31.55 16.81
N VAL A 39 66.62 31.85 16.53
CA VAL A 39 66.24 32.70 15.39
C VAL A 39 66.53 34.16 15.70
N SER A 40 67.13 34.85 14.74
CA SER A 40 67.36 36.29 14.77
C SER A 40 67.03 36.90 13.41
N ASN A 41 66.54 38.14 13.41
CA ASN A 41 66.27 38.92 12.20
C ASN A 41 65.28 38.22 11.25
N PHE A 42 64.20 37.64 11.78
CA PHE A 42 63.18 37.00 10.97
C PHE A 42 62.44 38.02 10.09
N PHE A 43 62.34 37.70 8.81
CA PHE A 43 61.67 38.52 7.81
C PHE A 43 60.85 37.65 6.83
N SER A 44 59.55 37.94 6.77
CA SER A 44 58.63 37.34 5.81
C SER A 44 58.43 38.28 4.62
N ALA A 45 58.87 37.86 3.43
CA ALA A 45 58.71 38.63 2.20
C ALA A 45 57.27 38.56 1.67
N ALA A 46 56.81 39.58 0.94
CA ALA A 46 55.47 39.61 0.35
C ALA A 46 55.19 38.45 -0.66
N SER A 47 56.24 37.77 -1.12
CA SER A 47 56.18 36.56 -1.96
C SER A 47 55.96 35.27 -1.18
N GLY A 48 55.92 35.32 0.16
CA GLY A 48 55.78 34.15 1.04
C GLY A 48 57.09 33.42 1.33
N HIS A 49 58.24 33.97 0.93
CA HIS A 49 59.57 33.47 1.31
C HIS A 49 59.97 33.97 2.70
N TRP A 50 60.53 33.09 3.53
CA TRP A 50 61.07 33.48 4.83
C TRP A 50 62.58 33.56 4.77
N TYR A 51 63.12 34.62 5.37
CA TYR A 51 64.55 34.83 5.55
C TYR A 51 64.79 35.12 7.01
N PHE A 52 65.72 34.40 7.60
CA PHE A 52 66.10 34.60 8.99
C PHE A 52 67.53 34.14 9.19
N SER A 53 68.14 34.49 10.31
CA SER A 53 69.43 33.95 10.71
C SER A 53 69.26 33.00 11.87
N LEU A 54 70.01 31.89 11.84
CA LEU A 54 70.14 31.00 12.96
C LEU A 54 71.48 31.27 13.64
N LYS A 55 71.45 31.63 14.92
CA LYS A 55 72.66 31.91 15.73
C LYS A 55 72.87 30.85 16.80
N ASP A 56 74.13 30.53 17.05
CA ASP A 56 74.62 29.82 18.24
C ASP A 56 75.51 30.74 19.09
N GLU A 57 76.16 30.23 20.14
CA GLU A 57 77.01 31.03 21.03
C GLU A 57 78.23 31.68 20.32
N SER A 58 78.61 31.18 19.16
CA SER A 58 79.88 31.47 18.47
C SER A 58 79.72 31.94 17.02
N SER A 59 78.62 31.59 16.35
CA SER A 59 78.45 31.65 14.90
C SER A 59 77.00 31.96 14.51
N GLU A 60 76.81 32.55 13.33
CA GLU A 60 75.50 32.85 12.74
C GLU A 60 75.48 32.38 11.28
N ILE A 61 74.37 31.77 10.85
CA ILE A 61 74.15 31.37 9.47
C ILE A 61 72.81 31.89 8.95
N ARG A 62 72.79 32.35 7.69
CA ARG A 62 71.57 32.81 7.04
C ARG A 62 70.75 31.63 6.54
N CYS A 63 69.45 31.68 6.76
CA CYS A 63 68.48 30.69 6.36
C CYS A 63 67.47 31.32 5.40
N ALA A 64 67.14 30.58 4.34
CA ALA A 64 66.13 30.97 3.36
C ALA A 64 65.15 29.81 3.17
N MET A 65 63.85 30.10 3.27
CA MET A 65 62.79 29.11 3.08
C MET A 65 61.84 29.57 1.96
N PHE A 66 61.65 28.70 0.97
CA PHE A 66 60.80 29.01 -0.18
C PHE A 66 59.30 28.86 0.13
N ALA A 67 58.47 29.60 -0.61
CA ALA A 67 57.05 29.78 -0.30
C ALA A 67 56.28 28.45 -0.29
N ASN A 68 56.60 27.54 -1.21
CA ASN A 68 55.99 26.21 -1.27
C ASN A 68 56.18 25.37 0.00
N LYS A 69 57.19 25.69 0.81
CA LYS A 69 57.53 24.98 2.04
C LYS A 69 57.05 25.73 3.28
N SER A 70 57.16 27.07 3.31
CA SER A 70 56.64 27.89 4.41
C SER A 70 55.13 27.72 4.63
N HIS A 71 54.34 27.57 3.57
CA HIS A 71 52.88 27.36 3.66
C HIS A 71 52.47 26.03 4.32
N ARG A 72 53.39 25.08 4.47
CA ARG A 72 53.10 23.78 5.12
C ARG A 72 53.35 23.80 6.62
N ILE A 73 53.94 24.87 7.15
CA ILE A 73 54.28 25.00 8.56
C ILE A 73 53.14 25.72 9.27
N THR A 74 52.75 25.18 10.41
CA THR A 74 51.60 25.62 11.22
C THR A 74 51.89 26.81 12.13
N PHE A 75 53.16 27.22 12.24
CA PHE A 75 53.62 28.33 13.08
C PHE A 75 54.56 29.27 12.32
N GLU A 76 54.61 30.54 12.73
CA GLU A 76 55.54 31.54 12.20
C GLU A 76 56.66 31.78 13.22
N PRO A 77 57.94 31.52 12.87
CA PRO A 77 59.09 31.78 13.72
C PRO A 77 59.16 33.23 14.22
N LYS A 78 59.52 33.43 15.48
CA LYS A 78 59.80 34.73 16.07
C LYS A 78 61.26 34.86 16.46
N ASP A 79 61.76 36.08 16.48
CA ASP A 79 63.10 36.38 17.02
C ASP A 79 63.18 35.93 18.48
N GLY A 80 64.16 35.09 18.80
CA GLY A 80 64.32 34.44 20.10
C GLY A 80 63.89 32.97 20.16
N ASP A 81 63.14 32.47 19.16
CA ASP A 81 62.72 31.08 19.13
C ASP A 81 63.91 30.14 18.89
N HIS A 82 63.96 29.03 19.63
CA HIS A 82 64.95 27.98 19.40
C HIS A 82 64.38 26.95 18.43
N LEU A 83 64.96 26.89 17.23
CA LEU A 83 64.48 26.02 16.16
C LEU A 83 65.51 24.97 15.79
N VAL A 84 65.01 23.79 15.45
CA VAL A 84 65.74 22.73 14.78
C VAL A 84 65.29 22.77 13.32
N LEU A 85 66.25 22.95 12.41
CA LEU A 85 65.97 23.03 10.98
C LEU A 85 66.80 22.02 10.20
N ASN A 86 66.20 21.52 9.12
CA ASN A 86 66.84 20.65 8.15
C ASN A 86 66.92 21.37 6.81
N GLY A 87 68.07 21.34 6.15
CA GLY A 87 68.24 21.98 4.86
C GLY A 87 69.54 21.64 4.16
N THR A 88 69.71 22.23 2.98
CA THR A 88 70.92 22.10 2.17
C THR A 88 71.78 23.35 2.33
N LEU A 89 73.08 23.16 2.60
CA LEU A 89 74.03 24.26 2.66
C LEU A 89 74.41 24.70 1.24
N SER A 90 74.23 25.99 0.95
CA SER A 90 74.42 26.57 -0.38
C SER A 90 75.05 27.97 -0.28
N ILE A 91 75.41 28.54 -1.44
CA ILE A 91 75.89 29.92 -1.55
C ILE A 91 74.94 30.71 -2.44
N PHE A 92 74.58 31.92 -2.01
CA PHE A 92 73.88 32.88 -2.86
C PHE A 92 74.85 33.48 -3.88
N GLU A 93 74.85 32.95 -5.10
CA GLU A 93 75.81 33.27 -6.18
C GLU A 93 76.01 34.78 -6.42
N GLY A 94 74.93 35.56 -6.35
CA GLY A 94 74.95 37.00 -6.61
C GLY A 94 75.70 37.84 -5.56
N ARG A 95 75.93 37.32 -4.35
CA ARG A 95 76.69 38.00 -3.29
C ARG A 95 77.77 37.15 -2.62
N GLY A 96 77.92 35.89 -3.01
CA GLY A 96 78.89 34.96 -2.41
C GLY A 96 78.65 34.66 -0.92
N GLN A 97 77.40 34.81 -0.44
CA GLN A 97 77.07 34.61 0.98
C GLN A 97 76.63 33.16 1.23
N TYR A 98 77.12 32.57 2.32
CA TYR A 98 76.66 31.26 2.80
C TYR A 98 75.21 31.34 3.27
N GLN A 99 74.42 30.35 2.88
CA GLN A 99 73.03 30.23 3.31
C GLN A 99 72.61 28.76 3.40
N ILE A 100 71.63 28.48 4.24
CA ILE A 100 70.94 27.18 4.25
C ILE A 100 69.57 27.36 3.62
N ILE A 101 69.28 26.53 2.62
CA ILE A 101 67.96 26.40 2.05
C ILE A 101 67.18 25.44 2.95
N VAL A 102 66.25 25.98 3.73
CA VAL A 102 65.50 25.24 4.74
C VAL A 102 64.40 24.42 4.06
N GLU A 103 64.42 23.12 4.30
CA GLU A 103 63.39 22.19 3.83
C GLU A 103 62.33 21.91 4.90
N HIS A 104 62.75 21.83 6.16
CA HIS A 104 61.90 21.50 7.31
C HIS A 104 62.33 22.27 8.56
N ILE A 105 61.38 22.66 9.40
CA ILE A 105 61.62 23.44 10.62
C ILE A 105 60.70 22.97 11.74
N GLU A 106 61.25 22.83 12.94
CA GLU A 106 60.53 22.43 14.16
C GLU A 106 61.05 23.25 15.35
N LEU A 107 60.21 23.47 16.35
CA LEU A 107 60.63 24.05 17.63
C LEU A 107 61.47 23.02 18.40
N ALA A 108 62.62 23.42 18.93
CA ALA A 108 63.56 22.52 19.59
C ALA A 108 63.01 21.81 20.85
N GLY A 109 61.85 22.24 21.37
CA GLY A 109 61.18 21.66 22.55
C GLY A 109 60.16 20.55 22.25
N GLU A 110 59.49 20.57 21.09
CA GLU A 110 58.36 19.65 20.82
C GLU A 110 58.79 18.19 20.68
N GLY A 111 59.96 17.93 20.06
CA GLY A 111 60.47 16.57 19.87
C GLY A 111 60.88 15.87 21.17
N ALA A 112 61.40 16.61 22.15
CA ALA A 112 61.76 16.08 23.46
C ALA A 112 60.51 15.72 24.29
N LEU A 113 59.50 16.59 24.26
CA LEU A 113 58.21 16.35 24.93
C LEU A 113 57.47 15.16 24.30
N LEU A 114 57.44 15.06 22.97
CA LEU A 114 56.79 13.93 22.30
C LEU A 114 57.46 12.60 22.66
N LYS A 115 58.80 12.56 22.68
CA LYS A 115 59.55 11.36 23.10
C LYS A 115 59.27 11.00 24.56
N ALA A 116 59.27 11.97 25.46
CA ALA A 116 58.95 11.75 26.87
C ALA A 116 57.51 11.26 27.06
N PHE A 117 56.56 11.76 26.28
CA PHE A 117 55.17 11.29 26.27
C PHE A 117 55.06 9.83 25.82
N GLU A 118 55.73 9.45 24.72
CA GLU A 118 55.72 8.07 24.24
C GLU A 118 56.37 7.08 25.23
N GLU A 119 57.47 7.49 25.86
CA GLU A 119 58.15 6.70 26.89
C GLU A 119 57.25 6.50 28.12
N LEU A 120 56.62 7.57 28.60
CA LEU A 120 55.70 7.50 29.74
C LEU A 120 54.45 6.66 29.41
N LYS A 121 53.88 6.85 28.21
CA LYS A 121 52.73 6.06 27.74
C LYS A 121 53.05 4.57 27.72
N LYS A 122 54.22 4.18 27.20
CA LYS A 122 54.66 2.78 27.19
C LYS A 122 54.83 2.24 28.62
N LYS A 123 55.48 3.00 29.50
CA LYS A 123 55.67 2.64 30.91
C LYS A 123 54.33 2.37 31.61
N LEU A 124 53.40 3.32 31.56
CA LEU A 124 52.10 3.19 32.22
C LEU A 124 51.21 2.11 31.61
N LEU A 125 51.30 1.90 30.29
CA LEU A 125 50.63 0.79 29.61
C LEU A 125 51.16 -0.57 30.10
N THR A 126 52.48 -0.72 30.27
CA THR A 126 53.08 -1.97 30.77
C THR A 126 52.74 -2.25 32.23
N GLU A 127 52.46 -1.21 33.01
CA GLU A 127 51.97 -1.34 34.39
C GLU A 127 50.46 -1.61 34.48
N GLY A 128 49.72 -1.58 33.37
CA GLY A 128 48.28 -1.87 33.31
C GLY A 128 47.38 -0.71 33.74
N LEU A 129 47.89 0.53 33.86
CA LEU A 129 47.09 1.68 34.30
C LEU A 129 46.00 2.10 33.32
N PHE A 130 46.04 1.61 32.08
CA PHE A 130 45.03 1.90 31.04
C PHE A 130 43.98 0.81 30.90
N ASP A 131 44.01 -0.22 31.76
CA ASP A 131 43.08 -1.34 31.69
C ASP A 131 41.65 -0.88 31.99
N ASP A 132 40.72 -1.26 31.11
CA ASP A 132 39.29 -0.95 31.28
C ASP A 132 38.68 -1.58 32.54
N SER A 133 39.37 -2.54 33.18
CA SER A 133 38.96 -3.15 34.45
C SER A 133 39.10 -2.20 35.66
N LEU A 134 39.99 -1.20 35.57
CA LEU A 134 40.19 -0.18 36.60
C LEU A 134 39.17 0.96 36.48
N LYS A 135 38.55 1.11 35.31
CA LYS A 135 37.62 2.21 35.02
C LYS A 135 36.27 1.99 35.69
N LYS A 136 35.79 3.03 36.35
CA LYS A 136 34.50 3.08 37.03
C LYS A 136 33.39 3.46 36.06
N LYS A 137 32.20 2.89 36.27
CA LYS A 137 31.02 3.30 35.50
C LYS A 137 30.50 4.63 36.02
N LEU A 138 30.12 5.53 35.10
CA LEU A 138 29.48 6.77 35.47
C LEU A 138 28.11 6.53 36.11
N PRO A 139 27.75 7.30 37.15
CA PRO A 139 26.38 7.32 37.67
C PRO A 139 25.40 7.71 36.55
N SER A 140 24.24 7.05 36.48
CA SER A 140 23.24 7.36 35.45
C SER A 140 22.62 8.76 35.62
N TYR A 141 22.56 9.27 36.86
CA TYR A 141 21.99 10.58 37.17
C TYR A 141 22.84 11.26 38.26
N PRO A 142 24.04 11.76 37.92
CA PRO A 142 24.85 12.49 38.89
C PRO A 142 24.11 13.76 39.30
N ARG A 143 24.11 14.09 40.59
CA ARG A 143 23.49 15.31 41.12
C ARG A 143 24.55 16.34 41.50
N SER A 144 25.67 15.88 42.04
CA SER A 144 26.76 16.75 42.48
C SER A 144 28.01 16.47 41.68
N ILE A 145 28.53 17.50 41.03
CA ILE A 145 29.69 17.41 40.15
C ILE A 145 30.77 18.35 40.67
N ALA A 146 31.98 17.83 40.87
CA ALA A 146 33.15 18.66 41.16
C ALA A 146 33.90 18.94 39.85
N VAL A 147 34.23 20.21 39.59
CA VAL A 147 35.02 20.61 38.42
C VAL A 147 36.38 21.08 38.88
N VAL A 148 37.41 20.33 38.53
CA VAL A 148 38.81 20.67 38.77
C VAL A 148 39.34 21.43 37.56
N THR A 149 39.46 22.74 37.69
CA THR A 149 39.89 23.64 36.61
C THR A 149 40.41 24.97 37.18
N SER A 150 40.88 25.88 36.32
CA SER A 150 41.27 27.22 36.76
C SER A 150 40.04 28.07 37.15
N PRO A 151 40.14 28.90 38.21
CA PRO A 151 39.01 29.70 38.68
C PRO A 151 38.53 30.76 37.65
N ASP A 152 39.45 31.31 36.86
CA ASP A 152 39.20 32.41 35.92
C ASP A 152 39.18 31.95 34.44
N GLY A 153 38.43 30.90 34.13
CA GLY A 153 38.43 30.27 32.80
C GLY A 153 37.12 30.41 32.01
N ALA A 154 37.21 30.57 30.68
CA ALA A 154 36.07 30.36 29.78
C ALA A 154 35.50 28.93 29.89
N VAL A 155 36.37 27.97 30.23
CA VAL A 155 36.06 26.55 30.43
C VAL A 155 34.95 26.31 31.44
N ILE A 156 35.01 26.95 32.61
CA ILE A 156 34.00 26.74 33.65
C ILE A 156 32.65 27.35 33.23
N GLN A 157 32.67 28.50 32.55
CA GLN A 157 31.45 29.12 32.02
C GLN A 157 30.80 28.25 30.94
N ASP A 158 31.59 27.63 30.07
CA ASP A 158 31.09 26.72 29.04
C ASP A 158 30.41 25.50 29.65
N ILE A 159 31.03 24.88 30.66
CA ILE A 159 30.43 23.76 31.41
C ILE A 159 29.11 24.19 32.06
N ILE A 160 29.11 25.33 32.76
CA ILE A 160 27.90 25.85 33.44
C ILE A 160 26.78 26.12 32.42
N ASN A 161 27.09 26.73 31.28
CA ASN A 161 26.12 27.05 30.24
C ASN A 161 25.48 25.80 29.63
N VAL A 162 26.29 24.77 29.33
CA VAL A 162 25.80 23.51 28.76
C VAL A 162 24.93 22.76 29.78
N LEU A 163 25.41 22.64 31.02
CA LEU A 163 24.67 21.97 32.11
C LEU A 163 23.35 22.70 32.39
N SER A 164 23.36 24.02 32.56
CA SER A 164 22.16 24.81 32.87
C SER A 164 21.08 24.72 31.78
N ARG A 165 21.50 24.63 30.50
CA ARG A 165 20.57 24.50 29.37
C ARG A 165 19.93 23.11 29.30
N ARG A 166 20.70 22.05 29.54
CA ARG A 166 20.25 20.66 29.36
C ARG A 166 19.62 20.07 30.62
N SER A 167 20.09 20.45 31.81
CA SER A 167 19.50 20.03 33.09
C SER A 167 19.89 20.99 34.24
N PRO A 168 18.94 21.77 34.79
CA PRO A 168 19.21 22.73 35.87
C PRO A 168 19.34 22.08 37.26
N PHE A 169 19.39 20.74 37.35
CA PHE A 169 19.33 20.01 38.63
C PHE A 169 20.71 19.64 39.20
N PHE A 170 21.79 20.17 38.63
CA PHE A 170 23.15 19.86 39.07
C PHE A 170 23.64 20.84 40.15
N ASN A 171 24.26 20.30 41.19
CA ASN A 171 25.07 21.04 42.13
C ASN A 171 26.52 21.01 41.65
N LEU A 172 27.02 22.15 41.17
CA LEU A 172 28.37 22.25 40.67
C LEU A 172 29.30 22.87 41.73
N THR A 173 30.37 22.14 42.07
CA THR A 173 31.41 22.61 42.99
C THR A 173 32.71 22.81 42.21
N VAL A 174 33.23 24.03 42.18
CA VAL A 174 34.52 24.31 41.52
C VAL A 174 35.65 24.08 42.52
N VAL A 175 36.61 23.21 42.17
CA VAL A 175 37.85 23.03 42.92
C VAL A 175 38.98 23.71 42.12
N PRO A 176 39.37 24.94 42.49
CA PRO A 176 40.29 25.73 41.69
C PRO A 176 41.71 25.14 41.75
N THR A 177 42.36 25.01 40.59
CA THR A 177 43.77 24.59 40.48
C THR A 177 44.48 25.25 39.31
N LEU A 178 45.81 25.24 39.33
CA LEU A 178 46.60 25.63 38.16
C LEU A 178 46.60 24.48 37.16
N VAL A 179 46.16 24.78 35.93
CA VAL A 179 46.02 23.78 34.84
C VAL A 179 47.14 23.87 33.80
N GLN A 180 48.12 24.76 34.00
CA GLN A 180 49.26 24.97 33.10
C GLN A 180 50.51 25.42 33.87
N GLY A 181 51.69 25.15 33.28
CA GLY A 181 53.00 25.45 33.87
C GLY A 181 53.54 24.34 34.78
N GLU A 182 54.82 24.45 35.17
CA GLU A 182 55.55 23.39 35.89
C GLU A 182 54.94 23.02 37.26
N LYS A 183 54.29 23.98 37.92
CA LYS A 183 53.63 23.75 39.23
C LYS A 183 52.23 23.13 39.11
N ALA A 184 51.69 22.94 37.90
CA ALA A 184 50.32 22.47 37.72
C ALA A 184 50.14 21.00 38.13
N ALA A 185 51.04 20.10 37.77
CA ALA A 185 50.91 18.68 38.09
C ALA A 185 50.69 18.39 39.60
N PRO A 186 51.51 18.89 40.54
CA PRO A 186 51.28 18.65 41.97
C PRO A 186 50.00 19.31 42.49
N LEU A 187 49.63 20.49 41.96
CA LEU A 187 48.40 21.19 42.35
C LEU A 187 47.13 20.51 41.82
N ILE A 188 47.20 19.87 40.65
CA ILE A 188 46.10 19.04 40.11
C ILE A 188 45.90 17.83 41.02
N CYS A 189 46.96 17.15 41.45
CA CYS A 189 46.87 16.05 42.40
C CYS A 189 46.23 16.49 43.74
N GLU A 190 46.65 17.65 44.28
CA GLU A 190 46.05 18.21 45.50
C GLU A 190 44.55 18.53 45.31
N ALA A 191 44.18 19.09 44.15
CA ALA A 191 42.80 19.41 43.84
C ALA A 191 41.92 18.16 43.65
N LEU A 192 42.46 17.10 43.03
CA LEU A 192 41.76 15.81 42.89
C LEU A 192 41.51 15.16 44.25
N ASN A 193 42.49 15.20 45.16
CA ASN A 193 42.33 14.71 46.53
C ASN A 193 41.28 15.54 47.28
N LYS A 194 41.37 16.88 47.21
CA LYS A 194 40.34 17.76 47.80
C LYS A 194 38.95 17.48 47.26
N ALA A 195 38.81 17.29 45.94
CA ALA A 195 37.53 16.96 45.32
C ALA A 195 36.99 15.60 45.77
N SER A 196 37.89 14.64 46.04
CA SER A 196 37.54 13.31 46.55
C SER A 196 37.13 13.31 48.02
N ASP A 197 37.69 14.24 48.81
CA ASP A 197 37.38 14.41 50.24
C ASP A 197 36.07 15.19 50.49
N LEU A 198 35.53 15.85 49.47
CA LEU A 198 34.25 16.55 49.57
C LEU A 198 33.10 15.55 49.73
N GLU A 199 32.24 15.81 50.71
CA GLU A 199 31.03 15.01 50.90
C GLU A 199 30.07 15.19 49.71
N HIS A 200 29.40 14.10 49.33
CA HIS A 200 28.32 14.08 48.34
C HIS A 200 28.71 14.50 46.91
N ILE A 201 29.94 14.23 46.44
CA ILE A 201 30.30 14.35 45.02
C ILE A 201 30.10 13.01 44.31
N ASP A 202 29.35 13.02 43.21
CA ASP A 202 29.05 11.81 42.42
C ASP A 202 30.05 11.61 41.26
N LEU A 203 30.64 12.72 40.78
CA LEU A 203 31.48 12.76 39.59
C LEU A 203 32.47 13.92 39.63
N ILE A 204 33.69 13.70 39.14
CA ILE A 204 34.70 14.74 38.95
C ILE A 204 34.92 14.99 37.46
N ILE A 205 34.97 16.26 37.06
CA ILE A 205 35.44 16.68 35.72
C ILE A 205 36.80 17.35 35.89
N LEU A 206 37.83 16.79 35.27
CA LEU A 206 39.12 17.45 35.11
C LEU A 206 39.10 18.19 33.78
N ALA A 207 39.04 19.53 33.80
CA ALA A 207 38.80 20.31 32.60
C ALA A 207 39.87 21.37 32.35
N ARG A 208 40.23 21.54 31.09
CA ARG A 208 41.10 22.61 30.61
C ARG A 208 40.73 22.96 29.16
N GLY A 209 40.95 24.21 28.76
CA GLY A 209 40.67 24.68 27.40
C GLY A 209 41.80 24.33 26.44
N GLY A 210 41.70 24.79 25.19
CA GLY A 210 42.78 24.62 24.21
C GLY A 210 44.11 25.26 24.63
N GLY A 211 45.20 24.77 24.04
CA GLY A 211 46.56 25.21 24.31
C GLY A 211 47.57 24.43 23.50
N SER A 212 48.84 24.87 23.51
CA SER A 212 49.93 24.10 22.93
C SER A 212 50.19 22.80 23.70
N ILE A 213 51.02 21.92 23.14
CA ILE A 213 51.40 20.67 23.82
C ILE A 213 52.15 20.92 25.15
N GLU A 214 52.92 22.01 25.21
CA GLU A 214 53.65 22.47 26.40
C GLU A 214 52.70 22.88 27.52
N ASP A 215 51.64 23.56 27.10
CA ASP A 215 50.54 24.00 27.91
C ASP A 215 49.87 22.78 28.56
N LEU A 216 49.52 21.76 27.77
CA LEU A 216 48.87 20.52 28.19
C LEU A 216 49.78 19.55 28.95
N TRP A 217 51.08 19.86 29.05
CA TRP A 217 52.08 18.93 29.59
C TRP A 217 51.82 18.49 31.03
N ALA A 218 51.19 19.35 31.84
CA ALA A 218 50.82 19.02 33.22
C ALA A 218 49.95 17.77 33.34
N PHE A 219 49.18 17.45 32.28
CA PHE A 219 48.30 16.27 32.20
C PHE A 219 49.01 15.02 31.63
N ASN A 220 50.25 15.18 31.17
CA ASN A 220 51.17 14.13 30.73
C ASN A 220 52.19 13.80 31.84
N ASN A 221 51.78 13.88 33.11
CA ASN A 221 52.61 13.60 34.27
C ASN A 221 52.19 12.28 34.94
N GLU A 222 53.18 11.50 35.39
CA GLU A 222 52.96 10.22 36.08
C GLU A 222 52.18 10.37 37.39
N GLU A 223 52.43 11.42 38.17
CA GLU A 223 51.75 11.65 39.45
C GLU A 223 50.26 11.89 39.25
N VAL A 224 49.91 12.72 38.25
CA VAL A 224 48.52 13.02 37.89
C VAL A 224 47.83 11.75 37.39
N ALA A 225 48.51 10.96 36.56
CA ALA A 225 47.97 9.70 36.06
C ALA A 225 47.60 8.72 37.19
N ARG A 226 48.50 8.56 38.17
CA ARG A 226 48.26 7.72 39.35
C ARG A 226 47.18 8.29 40.26
N ALA A 227 47.12 9.62 40.42
CA ALA A 227 46.07 10.27 41.20
C ALA A 227 44.67 10.03 40.62
N ILE A 228 44.52 10.07 39.29
CA ILE A 228 43.25 9.79 38.60
C ILE A 228 42.82 8.33 38.84
N VAL A 229 43.71 7.35 38.66
CA VAL A 229 43.38 5.92 38.87
C VAL A 229 42.98 5.64 40.33
N ASN A 230 43.70 6.23 41.29
CA ASN A 230 43.45 6.04 42.72
C ASN A 230 42.25 6.83 43.25
N CYS A 231 41.67 7.75 42.47
CA CYS A 231 40.51 8.53 42.86
C CYS A 231 39.31 7.61 43.11
N PRO A 232 38.62 7.66 44.28
CA PRO A 232 37.47 6.79 44.56
C PRO A 232 36.23 7.17 43.73
N ILE A 233 36.14 8.43 43.31
CA ILE A 233 35.02 8.99 42.55
C ILE A 233 35.28 8.85 41.04
N PRO A 234 34.27 8.52 40.21
CA PRO A 234 34.45 8.47 38.76
C PRO A 234 34.89 9.83 38.18
N LEU A 235 35.83 9.80 37.24
CA LEU A 235 36.46 10.98 36.68
C LEU A 235 36.31 11.05 35.15
N VAL A 236 35.87 12.22 34.68
CA VAL A 236 35.83 12.58 33.25
C VAL A 236 36.99 13.51 32.94
N SER A 237 37.87 13.09 32.04
CA SER A 237 38.91 13.97 31.49
C SER A 237 38.36 14.79 30.34
N ALA A 238 38.50 16.11 30.42
CA ALA A 238 38.05 17.08 29.44
C ALA A 238 39.17 18.08 29.13
N VAL A 239 40.36 17.54 28.83
CA VAL A 239 41.62 18.29 28.68
C VAL A 239 42.10 18.32 27.24
N GLY A 240 42.03 17.18 26.54
CA GLY A 240 42.50 17.05 25.16
C GLY A 240 41.64 17.81 24.14
N HIS A 241 42.03 17.71 22.87
CA HIS A 241 41.21 18.11 21.70
C HIS A 241 40.89 16.86 20.86
N GLU A 242 40.19 16.99 19.73
CA GLU A 242 39.85 15.83 18.89
C GLU A 242 41.09 15.02 18.44
N THR A 243 42.24 15.68 18.24
CA THR A 243 43.49 15.06 17.78
C THR A 243 44.53 14.80 18.87
N ASP A 244 44.49 15.56 19.96
CA ASP A 244 45.56 15.58 20.97
C ASP A 244 45.13 14.78 22.21
N PHE A 245 45.80 13.65 22.43
CA PHE A 245 45.54 12.77 23.56
C PHE A 245 46.56 13.01 24.67
N THR A 246 46.08 13.20 25.89
CA THR A 246 46.93 13.28 27.09
C THR A 246 46.95 11.95 27.84
N ILE A 247 47.96 11.73 28.68
CA ILE A 247 48.00 10.56 29.58
C ILE A 247 46.77 10.54 30.50
N SER A 248 46.35 11.71 30.99
CA SER A 248 45.13 11.87 31.80
C SER A 248 43.87 11.35 31.08
N ASP A 249 43.78 11.51 29.76
CA ASP A 249 42.66 10.98 28.96
C ASP A 249 42.64 9.44 28.87
N PHE A 250 43.81 8.79 28.95
CA PHE A 250 43.92 7.33 28.89
C PHE A 250 43.59 6.67 30.23
N VAL A 251 43.92 7.32 31.35
CA VAL A 251 43.65 6.79 32.70
C VAL A 251 42.26 7.16 33.23
N ALA A 252 41.62 8.21 32.70
CA ALA A 252 40.29 8.60 33.13
C ALA A 252 39.23 7.54 32.80
N ASP A 253 38.15 7.53 33.58
CA ASP A 253 37.04 6.60 33.39
C ASP A 253 36.31 6.87 32.06
N ILE A 254 36.14 8.16 31.74
CA ILE A 254 35.64 8.63 30.45
C ILE A 254 36.48 9.79 29.94
N ARG A 255 36.74 9.77 28.63
CA ARG A 255 37.32 10.89 27.90
C ARG A 255 36.23 11.72 27.23
N ALA A 256 36.31 13.03 27.39
CA ALA A 256 35.57 14.03 26.63
C ALA A 256 36.57 14.89 25.82
N PRO A 257 36.38 15.07 24.50
CA PRO A 257 37.27 15.87 23.67
C PRO A 257 37.26 17.37 23.98
N THR A 258 36.26 17.87 24.70
CA THR A 258 36.19 19.26 25.15
C THR A 258 35.43 19.34 26.48
N PRO A 259 35.64 20.41 27.27
CA PRO A 259 34.83 20.71 28.45
C PRO A 259 33.32 20.72 28.19
N SER A 260 32.90 21.30 27.05
CA SER A 260 31.50 21.33 26.64
C SER A 260 30.95 19.92 26.39
N ILE A 261 31.69 19.05 25.68
CA ILE A 261 31.27 17.67 25.45
C ILE A 261 31.18 16.88 26.76
N ALA A 262 32.09 17.14 27.72
CA ALA A 262 31.99 16.51 29.04
C ALA A 262 30.65 16.83 29.70
N ALA A 263 30.24 18.11 29.68
CA ALA A 263 28.95 18.54 30.18
C ALA A 263 27.76 17.91 29.40
N GLU A 264 27.90 17.68 28.08
CA GLU A 264 26.87 17.00 27.28
C GLU A 264 26.70 15.52 27.66
N ILE A 265 27.81 14.77 27.80
CA ILE A 265 27.79 13.36 28.21
C ILE A 265 27.08 13.22 29.56
N ILE A 266 27.39 14.12 30.51
CA ILE A 266 26.84 14.08 31.86
C ILE A 266 25.35 14.47 31.90
N SER A 267 24.92 15.37 31.01
CA SER A 267 23.53 15.87 30.97
C SER A 267 22.59 15.08 30.09
N GLN A 268 23.10 14.19 29.23
CA GLN A 268 22.30 13.37 28.32
C GLN A 268 21.17 12.58 29.02
N PRO A 269 21.41 11.85 30.13
CA PRO A 269 20.36 11.07 30.78
C PRO A 269 19.15 11.91 31.25
N TYR A 270 19.39 13.16 31.64
CA TYR A 270 18.34 14.08 32.07
C TYR A 270 17.51 14.62 30.89
N SER A 271 18.15 14.86 29.74
CA SER A 271 17.45 15.27 28.51
C SER A 271 16.52 14.15 28.03
N GLU A 272 17.02 12.91 28.00
CA GLU A 272 16.23 11.72 27.62
C GLU A 272 15.05 11.49 28.57
N LEU A 273 15.26 11.70 29.88
CA LEU A 273 14.19 11.58 30.88
C LEU A 273 13.09 12.62 30.64
N LYS A 274 13.45 13.87 30.33
CA LYS A 274 12.50 14.93 30.03
C LYS A 274 11.66 14.60 28.79
N GLU A 275 12.31 14.19 27.69
CA GLU A 275 11.62 13.78 26.46
C GLU A 275 10.69 12.60 26.70
N THR A 276 11.14 11.61 27.48
CA THR A 276 10.34 10.45 27.85
C THR A 276 9.08 10.86 28.64
N LEU A 277 9.22 11.80 29.59
CA LEU A 277 8.11 12.31 30.40
C LEU A 277 7.10 13.10 29.56
N GLU A 278 7.58 13.95 28.64
CA GLU A 278 6.73 14.66 27.67
C GLU A 278 6.00 13.69 26.72
N GLY A 279 6.67 12.60 26.33
CA GLY A 279 6.09 11.50 25.57
C GLY A 279 4.95 10.81 26.32
N TYR A 280 5.17 10.45 27.59
CA TYR A 280 4.13 9.86 28.44
C TYR A 280 2.95 10.81 28.70
N GLN A 281 3.21 12.11 28.88
CA GLN A 281 2.16 13.12 29.01
C GLN A 281 1.28 13.16 27.76
N SER A 282 1.91 13.22 26.58
CA SER A 282 1.21 13.23 25.29
C SER A 282 0.40 11.96 25.06
N TYR A 283 0.96 10.81 25.44
CA TYR A 283 0.29 9.52 25.35
C TYR A 283 -0.95 9.46 26.26
N LEU A 284 -0.84 9.96 27.49
CA LEU A 284 -1.95 9.96 28.45
C LEU A 284 -3.09 10.85 27.97
N LEU A 285 -2.79 12.05 27.47
CA LEU A 285 -3.80 12.98 26.93
C LEU A 285 -4.57 12.35 25.76
N LYS A 286 -3.86 11.77 24.79
CA LYS A 286 -4.49 11.06 23.65
C LYS A 286 -5.33 9.86 24.09
N SER A 287 -4.86 9.11 25.10
CA SER A 287 -5.60 7.95 25.61
C SER A 287 -6.91 8.37 26.26
N VAL A 288 -6.91 9.47 27.02
CA VAL A 288 -8.11 10.04 27.64
C VAL A 288 -9.08 10.55 26.57
N GLU A 289 -8.59 11.29 25.57
CA GLU A 289 -9.41 11.80 24.46
C GLU A 289 -10.08 10.65 23.68
N SER A 290 -9.30 9.61 23.33
CA SER A 290 -9.82 8.43 22.66
C SER A 290 -10.90 7.71 23.49
N GLN A 291 -10.74 7.67 24.82
CA GLN A 291 -11.75 7.10 25.70
C GLN A 291 -13.05 7.92 25.65
N PHE A 292 -12.98 9.25 25.68
CA PHE A 292 -14.16 10.11 25.54
C PHE A 292 -14.87 9.92 24.20
N ASP A 293 -14.13 9.86 23.09
CA ASP A 293 -14.69 9.64 21.76
C ASP A 293 -15.37 8.28 21.62
N SER A 294 -14.78 7.24 22.21
CA SER A 294 -15.37 5.90 22.23
C SER A 294 -16.72 5.88 22.99
N GLN A 295 -16.79 6.57 24.14
CA GLN A 295 -18.04 6.66 24.92
C GLN A 295 -19.08 7.51 24.20
N ARG A 296 -18.68 8.62 23.57
CA ARG A 296 -19.59 9.47 22.77
C ARG A 296 -20.17 8.70 21.59
N THR A 297 -19.35 7.91 20.91
CA THR A 297 -19.80 7.02 19.82
C THR A 297 -20.75 5.96 20.34
N ARG A 298 -20.47 5.35 21.50
CA ARG A 298 -21.36 4.38 22.16
C ARG A 298 -22.72 4.99 22.49
N ILE A 299 -22.76 6.17 23.09
CA ILE A 299 -23.99 6.89 23.40
C ILE A 299 -24.77 7.20 22.12
N THR A 300 -24.09 7.71 21.08
CA THR A 300 -24.72 8.01 19.79
C THR A 300 -25.36 6.77 19.17
N ASN A 301 -24.67 5.63 19.23
CA ASN A 301 -25.20 4.35 18.73
C ASN A 301 -26.36 3.83 19.57
N LEU A 302 -26.33 4.02 20.89
CA LEU A 302 -27.46 3.66 21.76
C LEU A 302 -28.69 4.55 21.49
N ILE A 303 -28.50 5.85 21.31
CA ILE A 303 -29.58 6.78 20.93
C ILE A 303 -30.21 6.35 19.60
N LYS A 304 -29.39 5.99 18.59
CA LYS A 304 -29.89 5.47 17.30
C LYS A 304 -30.70 4.17 17.42
N ARG A 305 -30.48 3.37 18.48
CA ARG A 305 -31.25 2.13 18.73
C ARG A 305 -32.60 2.39 19.39
N ILE A 306 -32.80 3.58 19.98
CA ILE A 306 -34.10 3.98 20.50
C ILE A 306 -34.99 4.29 19.29
N ARG A 307 -35.75 3.30 18.85
CA ARG A 307 -36.79 3.50 17.82
C ARG A 307 -37.81 4.49 18.36
N HIS A 308 -38.19 5.47 17.54
CA HIS A 308 -39.24 6.40 17.91
C HIS A 308 -40.54 5.60 18.08
N PRO A 309 -41.32 5.79 19.17
CA PRO A 309 -42.56 5.06 19.39
C PRO A 309 -43.57 5.23 18.22
N GLY A 310 -43.49 6.37 17.52
CA GLY A 310 -44.24 6.61 16.29
C GLY A 310 -43.94 5.62 15.14
N ASP A 311 -42.72 5.09 15.03
CA ASP A 311 -42.39 4.11 14.00
C ASP A 311 -43.05 2.75 14.31
N LYS A 312 -43.11 2.36 15.58
CA LYS A 312 -43.82 1.15 16.00
C LYS A 312 -45.33 1.29 15.81
N LEU A 313 -45.89 2.45 16.11
CA LEU A 313 -47.30 2.74 15.85
C LEU A 313 -47.60 2.74 14.34
N ARG A 314 -46.69 3.24 13.50
CA ARG A 314 -46.84 3.22 12.04
C ARG A 314 -46.78 1.79 11.48
N GLU A 315 -45.86 0.94 11.96
CA GLU A 315 -45.84 -0.49 11.62
C GLU A 315 -47.16 -1.18 11.99
N ILE A 316 -47.70 -0.88 13.18
CA ILE A 316 -48.99 -1.44 13.63
C ILE A 316 -50.14 -0.93 12.76
N GLY A 317 -50.17 0.38 12.44
CA GLY A 317 -51.16 0.98 11.56
C GLY A 317 -51.17 0.32 10.17
N GLN A 318 -50.00 0.20 9.53
CA GLN A 318 -49.88 -0.49 8.23
C GLN A 318 -50.36 -1.95 8.29
N LYS A 319 -50.10 -2.65 9.40
CA LYS A 319 -50.57 -4.02 9.59
C LYS A 319 -52.10 -4.09 9.72
N VAL A 320 -52.71 -3.10 10.39
CA VAL A 320 -54.17 -2.98 10.48
C VAL A 320 -54.76 -2.73 9.09
N ASP A 321 -54.22 -1.79 8.32
CA ASP A 321 -54.68 -1.47 6.96
C ASP A 321 -54.59 -2.68 6.01
N TYR A 322 -53.49 -3.44 6.10
CA TYR A 322 -53.32 -4.68 5.34
C TYR A 322 -54.35 -5.73 5.72
N LEU A 323 -54.56 -5.96 7.02
CA LEU A 323 -55.53 -6.94 7.52
C LEU A 323 -56.96 -6.55 7.15
N GLU A 324 -57.30 -5.26 7.19
CA GLU A 324 -58.60 -4.74 6.74
C GLU A 324 -58.82 -5.01 5.25
N THR A 325 -57.84 -4.66 4.41
CA THR A 325 -57.90 -4.89 2.96
C THR A 325 -58.04 -6.38 2.64
N ALA A 326 -57.25 -7.23 3.30
CA ALA A 326 -57.29 -8.68 3.12
C ALA A 326 -58.65 -9.27 3.55
N LEU A 327 -59.20 -8.80 4.68
CA LEU A 327 -60.52 -9.24 5.16
C LEU A 327 -61.62 -8.89 4.16
N ILE A 328 -61.64 -7.66 3.65
CA ILE A 328 -62.63 -7.21 2.66
C ILE A 328 -62.55 -8.06 1.39
N GLN A 329 -61.33 -8.33 0.89
CA GLN A 329 -61.12 -9.17 -0.30
C GLN A 329 -61.62 -10.60 -0.08
N GLU A 330 -61.27 -11.23 1.04
CA GLU A 330 -61.72 -12.59 1.37
C GLU A 330 -63.24 -12.67 1.54
N MET A 331 -63.86 -11.66 2.16
CA MET A 331 -65.32 -11.58 2.25
C MET A 331 -65.96 -11.50 0.87
N HIS A 332 -65.44 -10.65 -0.03
CA HIS A 332 -65.94 -10.56 -1.40
C HIS A 332 -65.77 -11.88 -2.17
N GLN A 333 -64.62 -12.55 -2.05
CA GLN A 333 -64.37 -13.83 -2.69
C GLN A 333 -65.33 -14.91 -2.18
N LYS A 334 -65.54 -15.02 -0.86
CA LYS A 334 -66.49 -15.97 -0.26
C LYS A 334 -67.93 -15.73 -0.71
N VAL A 335 -68.37 -14.47 -0.73
CA VAL A 335 -69.73 -14.12 -1.18
C VAL A 335 -69.91 -14.43 -2.66
N SER A 336 -68.94 -14.06 -3.50
CA SER A 336 -68.97 -14.37 -4.94
C SER A 336 -69.01 -15.87 -5.20
N PHE A 337 -68.17 -16.65 -4.51
CA PHE A 337 -68.15 -18.10 -4.59
C PHE A 337 -69.50 -18.72 -4.21
N LYS A 338 -70.12 -18.25 -3.11
CA LYS A 338 -71.44 -18.73 -2.69
C LYS A 338 -72.56 -18.36 -3.66
N LYS A 339 -72.53 -17.16 -4.26
CA LYS A 339 -73.48 -16.77 -5.32
C LYS A 339 -73.33 -17.66 -6.56
N ASN A 340 -72.09 -17.96 -6.97
CA ASN A 340 -71.84 -18.84 -8.09
C ASN A 340 -72.31 -20.27 -7.82
N GLN A 341 -72.04 -20.81 -6.62
CA GLN A 341 -72.59 -22.11 -6.21
C GLN A 341 -74.11 -22.13 -6.28
N LEU A 342 -74.78 -21.11 -5.74
CA LEU A 342 -76.24 -21.00 -5.78
C LEU A 342 -76.77 -20.98 -7.22
N ASN A 343 -76.18 -20.18 -8.10
CA ASN A 343 -76.55 -20.11 -9.51
C ASN A 343 -76.39 -21.47 -10.21
N LEU A 344 -75.29 -22.17 -9.98
CA LEU A 344 -75.07 -23.51 -10.57
C LEU A 344 -76.09 -24.53 -10.06
N THR A 345 -76.40 -24.52 -8.76
CA THR A 345 -77.43 -25.40 -8.19
C THR A 345 -78.82 -25.07 -8.75
N GLN A 346 -79.15 -23.79 -8.91
CA GLN A 346 -80.41 -23.34 -9.49
C GLN A 346 -80.55 -23.75 -10.96
N LEU A 347 -79.49 -23.61 -11.76
CA LEU A 347 -79.45 -24.07 -13.15
C LEU A 347 -79.61 -25.60 -13.23
N SER A 348 -78.91 -26.35 -12.36
CA SER A 348 -79.05 -27.81 -12.29
C SER A 348 -80.47 -28.25 -11.94
N LEU A 349 -81.11 -27.55 -11.00
CA LEU A 349 -82.51 -27.78 -10.63
C LEU A 349 -83.47 -27.46 -11.78
N GLN A 350 -83.24 -26.37 -12.52
CA GLN A 350 -84.06 -26.00 -13.69
C GLN A 350 -83.91 -27.01 -14.83
N GLN A 351 -82.69 -27.45 -15.13
CA GLN A 351 -82.43 -28.45 -16.17
C GLN A 351 -82.99 -29.83 -15.82
N ASN A 352 -82.94 -30.22 -14.54
CA ASN A 352 -83.48 -31.50 -14.08
C ASN A 352 -84.94 -31.42 -13.61
N SER A 353 -85.61 -30.27 -13.79
CA SER A 353 -87.00 -30.09 -13.40
C SER A 353 -87.89 -31.14 -14.09
N PRO A 354 -88.61 -31.98 -13.32
CA PRO A 354 -89.56 -32.94 -13.88
C PRO A 354 -90.58 -32.26 -14.79
N GLN A 355 -90.93 -31.01 -14.52
CA GLN A 355 -91.88 -30.24 -15.34
C GLN A 355 -91.33 -29.92 -16.73
N ASN A 356 -90.04 -29.61 -16.85
CA ASN A 356 -89.38 -29.40 -18.15
C ASN A 356 -89.23 -30.72 -18.91
N LYS A 357 -88.80 -31.79 -18.24
CA LYS A 357 -88.72 -33.13 -18.86
C LYS A 357 -90.08 -33.64 -19.35
N VAL A 358 -91.16 -33.40 -18.59
CA VAL A 358 -92.53 -33.73 -19.01
C VAL A 358 -92.98 -32.87 -20.18
N LYS A 359 -92.64 -31.58 -20.21
CA LYS A 359 -92.97 -30.69 -21.33
C LYS A 359 -92.27 -31.14 -22.62
N GLU A 360 -90.98 -31.45 -22.56
CA GLU A 360 -90.21 -31.98 -23.68
C GLU A 360 -90.76 -33.32 -24.16
N ALA A 361 -91.03 -34.25 -23.23
CA ALA A 361 -91.62 -35.56 -23.56
C ALA A 361 -93.01 -35.43 -24.21
N LYS A 362 -93.85 -34.49 -23.76
CA LYS A 362 -95.16 -34.21 -24.39
C LYS A 362 -95.01 -33.72 -25.83
N VAL A 363 -94.07 -32.79 -26.08
CA VAL A 363 -93.79 -32.30 -27.44
C VAL A 363 -93.28 -33.42 -28.32
N TYR A 364 -92.36 -34.25 -27.82
CA TYR A 364 -91.85 -35.40 -28.52
C TYR A 364 -92.96 -36.40 -28.88
N LEU A 365 -93.83 -36.74 -27.91
CA LEU A 365 -94.96 -37.63 -28.13
C LEU A 365 -95.96 -37.08 -29.16
N GLN A 366 -96.24 -35.77 -29.11
CA GLN A 366 -97.12 -35.11 -30.09
C GLN A 366 -96.54 -35.17 -31.50
N ASN A 367 -95.25 -34.92 -31.67
CA ASN A 367 -94.58 -34.99 -32.97
C ASN A 367 -94.52 -36.44 -33.48
N ALA A 368 -94.12 -37.39 -32.63
CA ALA A 368 -94.09 -38.80 -33.00
C ALA A 368 -95.47 -39.33 -33.40
N SER A 369 -96.54 -38.89 -32.72
CA SER A 369 -97.92 -39.22 -33.07
C SER A 369 -98.33 -38.65 -34.44
N LYS A 370 -97.99 -37.38 -34.72
CA LYS A 370 -98.24 -36.76 -36.03
C LYS A 370 -97.48 -37.47 -37.15
N ASP A 371 -96.21 -37.79 -36.92
CA ASP A 371 -95.37 -38.48 -37.89
C ASP A 371 -95.88 -39.90 -38.19
N LEU A 372 -96.32 -40.62 -37.15
CA LEU A 372 -96.95 -41.94 -37.30
C LEU A 372 -98.22 -41.87 -38.15
N LEU A 373 -99.12 -40.93 -37.87
CA LEU A 373 -100.36 -40.76 -38.63
C LEU A 373 -100.08 -40.44 -40.11
N LYS A 374 -99.11 -39.56 -40.37
CA LYS A 374 -98.68 -39.21 -41.73
C LYS A 374 -98.08 -40.42 -42.46
N ALA A 375 -97.22 -41.19 -41.80
CA ALA A 375 -96.65 -42.42 -42.36
C ALA A 375 -97.73 -43.47 -42.66
N PHE A 376 -98.75 -43.59 -41.81
CA PHE A 376 -99.86 -44.51 -42.00
C PHE A 376 -100.73 -44.11 -43.22
N GLN A 377 -101.06 -42.82 -43.34
CA GLN A 377 -101.80 -42.28 -44.49
C GLN A 377 -101.08 -42.53 -45.81
N LEU A 378 -99.78 -42.21 -45.88
CA LEU A 378 -98.96 -42.46 -47.07
C LEU A 378 -98.92 -43.95 -47.46
N LYS A 379 -98.89 -44.85 -46.46
CA LYS A 379 -98.88 -46.30 -46.71
C LYS A 379 -100.22 -46.78 -47.27
N ILE A 380 -101.35 -46.27 -46.75
CA ILE A 380 -102.69 -46.57 -47.27
C ILE A 380 -102.84 -46.05 -48.70
N GLU A 381 -102.44 -44.81 -48.98
CA GLU A 381 -102.54 -44.22 -50.32
C GLU A 381 -101.75 -45.02 -51.36
N ARG A 382 -100.51 -45.42 -51.03
CA ARG A 382 -99.69 -46.27 -51.90
C ARG A 382 -100.36 -47.62 -52.19
N LYS A 383 -100.97 -48.25 -51.19
CA LYS A 383 -101.70 -49.52 -51.36
C LYS A 383 -102.97 -49.35 -52.19
N ARG A 384 -103.71 -48.26 -52.01
CA ARG A 384 -104.88 -47.94 -52.86
C ARG A 384 -104.49 -47.71 -54.31
N LYS A 385 -103.40 -46.97 -54.56
CA LYS A 385 -102.89 -46.73 -55.91
C LYS A 385 -102.49 -48.04 -56.60
N LEU A 386 -101.74 -48.90 -55.90
CA LEU A 386 -101.35 -50.22 -56.42
C LEU A 386 -102.56 -51.09 -56.76
N LEU A 387 -103.59 -51.08 -55.91
CA LEU A 387 -104.84 -51.80 -56.17
C LEU A 387 -105.52 -51.28 -57.44
N GLY A 388 -105.60 -49.95 -57.62
CA GLY A 388 -106.16 -49.34 -58.83
C GLY A 388 -105.40 -49.73 -60.10
N GLU A 389 -104.07 -49.75 -60.06
CA GLU A 389 -103.23 -50.19 -61.19
C GLU A 389 -103.50 -51.66 -61.55
N LEU A 390 -103.62 -52.56 -60.56
CA LEU A 390 -103.94 -53.97 -60.79
C LEU A 390 -105.32 -54.18 -61.41
N VAL A 391 -106.33 -53.42 -60.98
CA VAL A 391 -107.69 -53.49 -61.54
C VAL A 391 -107.70 -53.07 -63.02
N ALA A 392 -107.02 -51.98 -63.36
CA ALA A 392 -106.94 -51.50 -64.75
C ALA A 392 -106.29 -52.53 -65.70
N ILE A 393 -105.28 -53.27 -65.22
CA ILE A 393 -104.64 -54.35 -66.00
C ILE A 393 -105.64 -55.48 -66.29
N ILE A 394 -106.46 -55.86 -65.31
CA ILE A 394 -107.45 -56.93 -65.48
C ILE A 394 -108.50 -56.56 -66.54
N GLU A 395 -108.98 -55.30 -66.55
CA GLU A 395 -109.99 -54.85 -67.52
C GLU A 395 -109.48 -54.82 -68.96
N ALA A 396 -108.22 -54.47 -69.18
CA ALA A 396 -107.62 -54.33 -70.51
C ALA A 396 -107.51 -55.66 -71.29
N VAL A 397 -107.46 -56.80 -70.61
CA VAL A 397 -107.20 -58.12 -71.22
C VAL A 397 -108.49 -58.94 -71.44
N SER A 398 -109.68 -58.38 -71.15
CA SER A 398 -110.95 -59.12 -71.26
C SER A 398 -111.51 -59.21 -72.70
N PRO A 399 -111.84 -60.41 -73.23
CA PRO A 399 -112.46 -60.60 -74.55
C PRO A 399 -113.84 -59.94 -74.73
N LEU A 400 -114.57 -59.73 -73.62
CA LEU A 400 -115.87 -59.02 -73.62
C LEU A 400 -115.73 -57.55 -74.06
N SER A 401 -114.58 -56.93 -73.78
CA SER A 401 -114.26 -55.56 -74.18
C SER A 401 -114.18 -55.40 -75.70
N VAL A 402 -113.82 -56.47 -76.43
CA VAL A 402 -113.69 -56.46 -77.89
C VAL A 402 -115.06 -56.54 -78.58
N LEU A 403 -115.97 -57.38 -78.07
CA LEU A 403 -117.35 -57.48 -78.57
C LEU A 403 -118.17 -56.21 -78.27
N ALA A 404 -117.90 -55.53 -77.15
CA ALA A 404 -118.55 -54.26 -76.80
C ALA A 404 -118.23 -53.12 -77.79
N ARG A 405 -117.10 -53.19 -78.52
CA ARG A 405 -116.68 -52.17 -79.50
C ARG A 405 -117.37 -52.29 -80.87
N GLY A 406 -118.33 -53.21 -81.02
CA GLY A 406 -119.18 -53.31 -82.22
C GLY A 406 -118.70 -54.30 -83.28
N TYR A 407 -117.65 -55.08 -83.02
CA TYR A 407 -117.24 -56.18 -83.90
C TYR A 407 -118.15 -57.40 -83.71
N SER A 408 -118.50 -58.06 -84.81
CA SER A 408 -119.33 -59.28 -84.82
C SER A 408 -118.56 -60.49 -85.32
N ILE A 409 -118.88 -61.68 -84.79
CA ILE A 409 -118.31 -62.96 -85.26
C ILE A 409 -119.33 -63.62 -86.19
N ILE A 410 -118.97 -63.84 -87.45
CA ILE A 410 -119.87 -64.40 -88.48
C ILE A 410 -119.57 -65.89 -88.70
N SER A 411 -120.59 -66.73 -88.91
CA SER A 411 -120.51 -68.19 -89.07
C SER A 411 -121.54 -68.75 -90.08
N THR A 412 -121.34 -69.94 -90.68
CA THR A 412 -122.29 -70.58 -91.64
C THR A 412 -123.38 -71.44 -90.97
N GLU A 413 -124.52 -71.71 -91.63
CA GLU A 413 -125.52 -72.72 -91.20
C GLU A 413 -125.73 -73.84 -92.25
N PRO A 414 -125.90 -75.12 -91.83
CA PRO A 414 -125.94 -75.63 -90.44
C PRO A 414 -124.58 -75.85 -89.76
N GLU A 415 -123.47 -75.77 -90.49
CA GLU A 415 -122.16 -76.30 -90.08
C GLU A 415 -121.39 -75.44 -89.04
N GLY A 416 -121.83 -74.21 -88.76
CA GLY A 416 -121.30 -73.38 -87.67
C GLY A 416 -119.87 -72.85 -87.86
N LYS A 417 -119.33 -72.88 -89.08
CA LYS A 417 -117.93 -72.53 -89.36
C LYS A 417 -117.75 -71.02 -89.40
N ILE A 418 -116.80 -70.46 -88.63
CA ILE A 418 -116.53 -69.01 -88.58
C ILE A 418 -115.99 -68.54 -89.92
N LEU A 419 -116.56 -67.46 -90.43
CA LEU A 419 -116.24 -66.87 -91.71
C LEU A 419 -115.27 -65.71 -91.51
N SER A 420 -114.09 -65.84 -92.10
CA SER A 420 -113.08 -64.77 -92.13
C SER A 420 -112.88 -64.19 -93.53
N SER A 421 -113.51 -64.77 -94.57
CA SER A 421 -113.39 -64.33 -95.96
C SER A 421 -114.69 -64.62 -96.74
N SER A 422 -115.00 -63.77 -97.73
CA SER A 422 -116.23 -63.80 -98.54
C SER A 422 -116.32 -64.98 -99.52
N ASP A 423 -115.19 -65.61 -99.89
CA ASP A 423 -115.17 -66.79 -100.77
C ASP A 423 -115.84 -68.02 -100.14
N GLN A 424 -115.94 -68.07 -98.81
CA GLN A 424 -116.33 -69.25 -98.05
C GLN A 424 -117.86 -69.51 -97.99
N VAL A 425 -118.68 -68.67 -98.62
CA VAL A 425 -120.15 -68.79 -98.65
C VAL A 425 -120.63 -68.99 -100.10
N LYS A 426 -121.88 -69.35 -100.37
CA LYS A 426 -122.48 -69.32 -101.73
C LYS A 426 -123.69 -68.38 -101.78
N ILE A 427 -124.00 -67.81 -102.95
CA ILE A 427 -125.21 -67.01 -103.13
C ILE A 427 -126.43 -67.93 -102.88
N GLY A 428 -127.37 -67.48 -102.04
CA GLY A 428 -128.51 -68.24 -101.53
C GLY A 428 -128.25 -69.00 -100.23
N GLN A 429 -127.04 -68.93 -99.65
CA GLN A 429 -126.69 -69.65 -98.42
C GLN A 429 -126.95 -68.80 -97.17
N THR A 430 -127.42 -69.42 -96.09
CA THR A 430 -127.71 -68.76 -94.81
C THR A 430 -126.47 -68.69 -93.91
N ILE A 431 -126.22 -67.53 -93.31
CA ILE A 431 -125.13 -67.22 -92.38
C ILE A 431 -125.68 -66.66 -91.06
N SER A 432 -124.88 -66.73 -89.98
CA SER A 432 -125.22 -66.25 -88.63
C SER A 432 -124.14 -65.37 -88.02
N ALA A 433 -124.51 -64.18 -87.53
CA ALA A 433 -123.63 -63.23 -86.87
C ALA A 433 -123.93 -63.13 -85.36
N VAL A 434 -122.91 -63.25 -84.52
CA VAL A 434 -122.97 -63.05 -83.06
C VAL A 434 -122.47 -61.65 -82.72
N LEU A 435 -123.30 -60.89 -82.01
CA LEU A 435 -123.03 -59.53 -81.55
C LEU A 435 -122.81 -59.52 -80.03
N ASN A 436 -122.46 -58.34 -79.47
CA ASN A 436 -122.42 -58.12 -78.02
C ASN A 436 -123.70 -58.62 -77.31
N LYS A 437 -124.86 -58.47 -77.99
CA LYS A 437 -126.12 -59.07 -77.56
C LYS A 437 -126.87 -59.64 -78.76
N GLY A 438 -127.18 -60.93 -78.70
CA GLY A 438 -128.03 -61.60 -79.67
C GLY A 438 -127.31 -62.14 -80.89
N ARG A 439 -128.08 -62.88 -81.71
CA ARG A 439 -127.61 -63.58 -82.90
C ARG A 439 -128.56 -63.30 -84.06
N ILE A 440 -128.03 -62.92 -85.21
CA ILE A 440 -128.80 -62.63 -86.41
C ILE A 440 -128.55 -63.75 -87.43
N LYS A 441 -129.61 -64.16 -88.17
CA LYS A 441 -129.50 -65.01 -89.35
C LYS A 441 -129.72 -64.14 -90.60
N ALA A 442 -128.88 -64.32 -91.61
CA ALA A 442 -128.96 -63.58 -92.87
C ALA A 442 -128.71 -64.53 -94.05
N GLU A 443 -129.28 -64.22 -95.21
CA GLU A 443 -129.08 -64.99 -96.44
C GLU A 443 -128.27 -64.16 -97.44
N VAL A 444 -127.30 -64.79 -98.10
CA VAL A 444 -126.39 -64.09 -99.02
C VAL A 444 -127.06 -63.87 -100.38
N LYS A 445 -127.41 -62.61 -100.70
CA LYS A 445 -128.13 -62.25 -101.93
C LYS A 445 -127.24 -61.97 -103.14
N SER A 446 -126.05 -61.44 -102.93
CA SER A 446 -125.05 -61.21 -103.98
C SER A 446 -123.66 -61.44 -103.43
N LYS A 447 -122.74 -61.76 -104.33
CA LYS A 447 -121.30 -61.73 -104.08
C LYS A 447 -120.69 -60.83 -105.12
N ASP A 448 -120.23 -59.67 -104.69
CA ASP A 448 -119.24 -58.93 -105.45
C ASP A 448 -117.89 -59.59 -105.18
N LYS A 449 -117.16 -59.89 -106.25
CA LYS A 449 -115.75 -60.24 -106.11
C LYS A 449 -114.94 -58.95 -106.21
N ASP A 450 -114.20 -58.80 -105.13
CA ASP A 450 -113.10 -57.88 -104.89
C ASP A 450 -113.47 -56.47 -104.42
N GLU A 451 -113.06 -56.23 -103.17
CA GLU A 451 -112.27 -55.06 -102.75
C GLU A 451 -111.66 -55.37 -101.36
N ASN A 452 -110.61 -56.21 -101.35
CA ASN A 452 -109.45 -56.16 -100.44
C ASN A 452 -108.49 -57.34 -100.67
#